data_AF-A0A3D5JSC9-F1
#
_entry.id   AF-A0A3D5JSC9-F1
#
_cell.length_a   1.000
_cell.length_b   1.000
_cell.length_c   1.000
_cell.angle_alpha   90.00
_cell.angle_beta   90.00
_cell.angle_gamma   90.00
#
_symmetry.space_group_name_H-M   'P 1'
#
loop_
_entity.id
_entity.type
_entity.pdbx_description
1 polymer ?
#
loop_
_entity_poly.entity_id
_entity_poly.type
_entity_poly.pdbx_seq_one_letter_code
_entity_poly.pdbx_strand_id
1 'polypeptide(L)'
;MRIGLAANRLHHHDKHAALFRWLRACDGGLRELGVELHAVGRTFDAIQRLGFLPDFAPLQRYPNGRQGGLMKLVAEVVGMGAPERTLDGAIYLMDPVDPSSIFPEATALKRQCVIHGKPFISTVATARDWVEVERVHAGLAADPGADDLHAFPQQTLALIAHDAMKPAMLAFADEHFDLLSRFRHRVGTGTTGQRLNELAWSRGWPQGQDWVQRYQSGPMGG
;
A
#
# COMPACT_ATOMS: atom_id res chain seq x y z
N MET A 1 -13.97 -2.85 9.46
CA MET A 1 -12.93 -3.38 8.55
C MET A 1 -11.82 -4.01 9.38
N ARG A 2 -11.36 -5.22 9.07
CA ARG A 2 -10.34 -5.98 9.83
C ARG A 2 -9.02 -6.04 9.08
N ILE A 3 -7.95 -5.49 9.65
CA ILE A 3 -6.66 -5.36 9.00
C ILE A 3 -5.59 -6.09 9.80
N GLY A 4 -4.86 -6.98 9.13
CA GLY A 4 -3.66 -7.60 9.68
C GLY A 4 -2.54 -6.59 9.83
N LEU A 5 -1.82 -6.58 10.95
CA LEU A 5 -0.73 -5.64 11.21
C LEU A 5 0.57 -6.34 11.61
N ALA A 6 1.62 -6.12 10.84
CA ALA A 6 2.97 -6.58 11.14
C ALA A 6 4.01 -5.48 10.83
N ALA A 7 5.13 -5.51 11.53
CA ALA A 7 6.25 -4.63 11.27
C ALA A 7 7.57 -5.39 11.52
N ASN A 8 8.55 -5.19 10.63
CA ASN A 8 9.93 -5.63 10.87
C ASN A 8 10.54 -4.92 12.08
N ARG A 9 11.63 -5.48 12.62
CA ARG A 9 12.28 -4.99 13.86
C ARG A 9 12.65 -3.51 13.80
N LEU A 10 13.13 -3.03 12.66
CA LEU A 10 13.45 -1.62 12.44
C LEU A 10 12.23 -0.71 12.62
N HIS A 11 11.03 -1.19 12.31
CA HIS A 11 9.84 -0.35 12.22
C HIS A 11 9.05 -0.21 13.51
N HIS A 12 9.51 -0.82 14.61
CA HIS A 12 8.88 -0.74 15.93
C HIS A 12 9.87 -0.70 17.12
N HIS A 13 11.14 -0.35 16.86
CA HIS A 13 12.17 -0.32 17.90
C HIS A 13 12.04 0.87 18.87
N ASP A 14 11.59 2.04 18.40
CA ASP A 14 11.39 3.26 19.18
C ASP A 14 10.13 4.03 18.74
N LYS A 15 9.80 5.13 19.43
CA LYS A 15 8.62 5.97 19.14
C LYS A 15 8.67 6.75 17.81
N HIS A 16 9.83 6.81 17.15
CA HIS A 16 10.03 7.49 15.87
C HIS A 16 10.03 6.51 14.70
N ALA A 17 10.02 5.20 14.97
CA ALA A 17 9.96 4.15 13.97
C ALA A 17 8.69 4.22 13.12
N ALA A 18 8.74 3.58 11.94
CA ALA A 18 7.71 3.68 10.90
C ALA A 18 6.29 3.37 11.39
N LEU A 19 6.12 2.32 12.21
CA LEU A 19 4.84 1.95 12.80
C LEU A 19 4.22 3.13 13.55
N PHE A 20 5.01 3.80 14.37
CA PHE A 20 4.54 4.86 15.25
C PHE A 20 4.36 6.19 14.54
N ARG A 21 5.09 6.45 13.46
CA ARG A 21 4.79 7.58 12.56
C ARG A 21 3.43 7.41 11.90
N TRP A 22 3.14 6.20 11.40
CA TRP A 22 1.84 5.88 10.83
C TRP A 22 0.71 5.97 11.88
N LEU A 23 0.86 5.30 13.03
CA LEU A 23 -0.16 5.33 14.09
C LEU A 23 -0.48 6.75 14.59
N ARG A 24 0.52 7.63 14.74
CA ARG A 24 0.28 9.04 15.08
C ARG A 24 -0.50 9.79 14.01
N ALA A 25 -0.15 9.57 12.75
CA ALA A 25 -0.78 10.26 11.63
C ALA A 25 -2.22 9.78 11.42
N CYS A 26 -2.50 8.50 11.68
CA CYS A 26 -3.76 7.86 11.31
C CYS A 26 -4.67 7.50 12.49
N ASP A 27 -4.34 7.82 13.75
CA ASP A 27 -5.16 7.46 14.93
C ASP A 27 -6.63 7.91 14.75
N GLY A 28 -6.84 9.18 14.39
CA GLY A 28 -8.18 9.72 14.12
C GLY A 28 -8.90 8.94 13.01
N GLY A 29 -8.25 8.78 11.86
CA GLY A 29 -8.81 8.05 10.73
C GLY A 29 -9.15 6.59 11.03
N LEU A 30 -8.29 5.87 11.76
CA LEU A 30 -8.52 4.50 12.18
C LEU A 30 -9.76 4.38 13.09
N ARG A 31 -9.97 5.37 13.98
CA ARG A 31 -11.14 5.42 14.86
C ARG A 31 -12.41 5.78 14.10
N GLU A 32 -12.36 6.79 13.23
CA GLU A 32 -13.51 7.22 12.41
C GLU A 32 -14.00 6.09 11.50
N LEU A 33 -13.07 5.31 10.94
CA LEU A 33 -13.38 4.15 10.10
C LEU A 33 -13.76 2.88 10.88
N GLY A 34 -13.62 2.88 12.22
CA GLY A 34 -13.84 1.68 13.03
C GLY A 34 -12.96 0.50 12.61
N VAL A 35 -11.67 0.76 12.35
CA VAL A 35 -10.73 -0.29 11.91
C VAL A 35 -10.39 -1.22 13.07
N GLU A 36 -10.51 -2.52 12.85
CA GLU A 36 -9.99 -3.56 13.72
C GLU A 36 -8.57 -3.94 13.28
N LEU A 37 -7.60 -3.80 14.19
CA LEU A 37 -6.20 -4.12 13.94
C LEU A 37 -5.83 -5.46 14.59
N HIS A 38 -5.38 -6.40 13.77
CA HIS A 38 -4.95 -7.73 14.21
C HIS A 38 -3.42 -7.81 14.14
N ALA A 39 -2.76 -7.45 15.23
CA ALA A 39 -1.33 -7.20 15.26
C ALA A 39 -0.50 -8.41 15.70
N VAL A 40 0.50 -8.80 14.91
CA VAL A 40 1.48 -9.85 15.25
C VAL A 40 2.20 -9.50 16.56
N GLY A 41 2.47 -10.52 17.40
CA GLY A 41 2.86 -10.35 18.81
C GLY A 41 3.85 -9.22 19.09
N ARG A 42 5.04 -9.22 18.50
CA ARG A 42 6.02 -8.14 18.75
C ARG A 42 5.57 -6.74 18.28
N THR A 43 4.74 -6.66 17.25
CA THR A 43 4.15 -5.41 16.79
C THR A 43 3.15 -4.91 17.83
N PHE A 44 2.23 -5.78 18.27
CA PHE A 44 1.27 -5.48 19.33
C PHE A 44 1.98 -5.06 20.63
N ASP A 45 2.97 -5.83 21.07
CA ASP A 45 3.71 -5.58 22.31
C ASP A 45 4.43 -4.22 22.26
N ALA A 46 4.94 -3.82 21.09
CA ALA A 46 5.55 -2.51 20.91
C ALA A 46 4.53 -1.36 20.98
N ILE A 47 3.33 -1.54 20.41
CA ILE A 47 2.23 -0.57 20.50
C ILE A 47 1.84 -0.31 21.95
N GLN A 48 1.61 -1.39 22.70
CA GLN A 48 1.24 -1.32 24.12
C GLN A 48 2.35 -0.69 24.96
N ARG A 49 3.59 -1.17 24.82
CA ARG A 49 4.74 -0.68 25.59
C ARG A 49 5.01 0.81 25.39
N LEU A 50 4.75 1.34 24.20
CA LEU A 50 5.02 2.74 23.87
C LEU A 50 3.76 3.65 24.00
N GLY A 51 2.62 3.09 24.42
CA GLY A 51 1.41 3.86 24.73
C GLY A 51 0.68 4.43 23.52
N PHE A 52 0.72 3.75 22.37
CA PHE A 52 -0.02 4.15 21.18
C PHE A 52 -1.38 3.47 21.13
N LEU A 53 -2.36 4.15 20.51
CA LEU A 53 -3.75 3.71 20.47
C LEU A 53 -4.34 3.44 21.87
N PRO A 54 -4.23 4.39 22.83
CA PRO A 54 -4.85 4.22 24.15
C PRO A 54 -6.36 4.05 23.97
N ASP A 55 -6.95 3.14 24.74
CA ASP A 55 -8.39 2.83 24.72
C ASP A 55 -8.95 2.46 23.33
N PHE A 56 -8.07 2.06 22.40
CA PHE A 56 -8.48 1.52 21.11
C PHE A 56 -8.86 0.05 21.31
N ALA A 57 -10.12 -0.16 21.70
CA ALA A 57 -10.72 -1.48 21.90
C ALA A 57 -10.50 -2.47 20.71
N PRO A 58 -10.46 -2.04 19.43
CA PRO A 58 -10.35 -2.98 18.33
C PRO A 58 -8.89 -3.34 17.96
N LEU A 59 -7.98 -3.46 18.94
CA LEU A 59 -6.61 -3.97 18.75
C LEU A 59 -6.48 -5.40 19.30
N GLN A 60 -6.31 -6.39 18.44
CA GLN A 60 -6.16 -7.80 18.80
C GLN A 60 -4.72 -8.29 18.68
N ARG A 61 -4.25 -9.01 19.70
CA ARG A 61 -2.91 -9.61 19.73
C ARG A 61 -2.87 -10.96 19.05
N TYR A 62 -2.01 -11.11 18.05
CA TYR A 62 -1.74 -12.38 17.36
C TYR A 62 -0.47 -13.02 17.90
N PRO A 63 -0.21 -14.31 17.59
CA PRO A 63 1.04 -14.97 17.99
C PRO A 63 2.26 -14.19 17.50
N ASN A 64 3.41 -14.46 18.11
CA ASN A 64 4.66 -13.93 17.61
C ASN A 64 4.99 -14.50 16.22
N GLY A 65 5.82 -13.80 15.44
CA GLY A 65 6.26 -14.29 14.12
C GLY A 65 6.82 -15.71 14.16
N ARG A 66 7.70 -16.01 15.14
CA ARG A 66 8.27 -17.36 15.37
C ARG A 66 7.25 -18.43 15.77
N GLN A 67 6.06 -18.03 16.21
CA GLN A 67 4.96 -18.90 16.61
C GLN A 67 3.86 -18.93 15.54
N GLY A 68 4.18 -18.55 14.30
CA GLY A 68 3.22 -18.54 13.19
C GLY A 68 2.34 -17.30 13.13
N GLY A 69 2.72 -16.18 13.76
CA GLY A 69 1.92 -14.94 13.75
C GLY A 69 1.64 -14.39 12.34
N LEU A 70 2.65 -14.38 11.46
CA LEU A 70 2.47 -14.04 10.05
C LEU A 70 1.57 -15.06 9.33
N MET A 71 1.75 -16.35 9.61
CA MET A 71 0.93 -17.40 8.99
C MET A 71 -0.54 -17.31 9.43
N LYS A 72 -0.81 -16.82 10.65
CA LYS A 72 -2.17 -16.52 11.09
C LYS A 72 -2.80 -15.40 10.24
N LEU A 73 -2.04 -14.34 9.93
CA LEU A 73 -2.53 -13.31 9.00
C LEU A 73 -2.82 -13.91 7.62
N VAL A 74 -1.92 -14.75 7.09
CA VAL A 74 -2.12 -15.44 5.81
C VAL A 74 -3.43 -16.22 5.80
N ALA A 75 -3.65 -17.06 6.82
CA ALA A 75 -4.85 -17.88 6.93
C ALA A 75 -6.14 -17.02 6.97
N GLU A 76 -6.11 -15.90 7.65
CA GLU A 76 -7.29 -15.05 7.81
C GLU A 76 -7.52 -14.10 6.63
N VAL A 77 -6.49 -13.73 5.86
CA VAL A 77 -6.67 -13.10 4.53
C VAL A 77 -7.40 -14.05 3.58
N VAL A 78 -7.11 -15.36 3.64
CA VAL A 78 -7.84 -16.37 2.86
C VAL A 78 -9.26 -16.58 3.40
N GLY A 79 -9.50 -16.34 4.69
CA GLY A 79 -10.81 -16.40 5.34
C GLY A 79 -11.28 -17.80 5.74
N MET A 80 -10.68 -18.86 5.20
CA MET A 80 -10.87 -20.29 5.57
C MET A 80 -12.33 -20.71 5.86
N GLY A 81 -13.31 -20.14 5.15
CA GLY A 81 -14.74 -20.45 5.32
C GLY A 81 -15.41 -19.85 6.57
N ALA A 82 -14.74 -18.97 7.31
CA ALA A 82 -15.30 -18.28 8.48
C ALA A 82 -15.26 -16.75 8.26
N PRO A 83 -16.36 -16.13 7.79
CA PRO A 83 -16.44 -14.68 7.56
C PRO A 83 -16.07 -13.86 8.81
N GLU A 84 -16.44 -14.36 9.99
CA GLU A 84 -16.14 -13.82 11.32
C GLU A 84 -14.64 -13.59 11.57
N ARG A 85 -13.77 -14.31 10.85
CA ARG A 85 -12.31 -14.35 11.05
C ARG A 85 -11.54 -13.94 9.79
N THR A 86 -12.22 -13.31 8.84
CA THR A 86 -11.61 -12.90 7.58
C THR A 86 -11.03 -11.50 7.72
N LEU A 87 -9.75 -11.34 7.38
CA LEU A 87 -9.11 -10.03 7.25
C LEU A 87 -9.44 -9.44 5.89
N ASP A 88 -9.72 -8.15 5.86
CA ASP A 88 -9.98 -7.38 4.65
C ASP A 88 -8.68 -6.96 3.94
N GLY A 89 -7.55 -6.99 4.65
CA GLY A 89 -6.24 -6.68 4.10
C GLY A 89 -5.13 -6.81 5.14
N ALA A 90 -3.91 -6.42 4.76
CA ALA A 90 -2.76 -6.42 5.66
C ALA A 90 -1.85 -5.22 5.45
N ILE A 91 -1.46 -4.60 6.56
CA ILE A 91 -0.35 -3.65 6.64
C ILE A 91 0.86 -4.41 7.21
N TYR A 92 1.86 -4.64 6.37
CA TYR A 92 3.14 -5.21 6.78
C TYR A 92 4.27 -4.24 6.45
N LEU A 93 4.67 -3.43 7.43
CA LEU A 93 5.80 -2.51 7.28
C LEU A 93 7.10 -3.32 7.16
N MET A 94 7.57 -3.48 5.93
CA MET A 94 8.74 -4.29 5.58
C MET A 94 10.03 -3.48 5.67
N ASP A 95 11.11 -4.15 6.06
CA ASP A 95 12.45 -3.59 5.99
C ASP A 95 13.16 -4.19 4.76
N PRO A 96 13.44 -3.40 3.70
CA PRO A 96 13.96 -3.94 2.45
C PRO A 96 15.35 -4.56 2.58
N VAL A 97 16.08 -4.27 3.67
CA VAL A 97 17.41 -4.84 3.92
C VAL A 97 17.38 -5.97 4.98
N ASP A 98 16.21 -6.29 5.53
CA ASP A 98 16.03 -7.40 6.48
C ASP A 98 15.63 -8.68 5.73
N PRO A 99 16.42 -9.77 5.82
CA PRO A 99 16.09 -11.04 5.18
C PRO A 99 14.72 -11.60 5.58
N SER A 100 14.19 -11.26 6.76
CA SER A 100 12.87 -11.73 7.19
C SER A 100 11.71 -11.15 6.37
N SER A 101 11.92 -10.07 5.62
CA SER A 101 10.93 -9.55 4.67
C SER A 101 10.79 -10.40 3.40
N ILE A 102 11.75 -11.28 3.11
CA ILE A 102 11.69 -12.24 1.98
C ILE A 102 11.45 -13.69 2.43
N PHE A 103 11.20 -13.92 3.72
CA PHE A 103 10.88 -15.26 4.21
C PHE A 103 9.59 -15.81 3.56
N PRO A 104 9.44 -17.15 3.49
CA PRO A 104 8.28 -17.78 2.86
C PRO A 104 6.94 -17.23 3.36
N GLU A 105 6.82 -16.95 4.66
CA GLU A 105 5.61 -16.44 5.28
C GLU A 105 5.27 -15.01 4.84
N ALA A 106 6.29 -14.15 4.73
CA ALA A 106 6.13 -12.77 4.24
C ALA A 106 5.68 -12.75 2.78
N THR A 107 6.32 -13.58 1.95
CA THR A 107 5.97 -13.75 0.54
C THR A 107 4.58 -14.35 0.37
N ALA A 108 4.20 -15.32 1.22
CA ALA A 108 2.89 -15.92 1.23
C ALA A 108 1.79 -14.90 1.56
N LEU A 109 2.01 -14.02 2.55
CA LEU A 109 1.04 -12.98 2.91
C LEU A 109 0.78 -12.03 1.74
N LYS A 110 1.85 -11.50 1.11
CA LYS A 110 1.73 -10.66 -0.08
C LYS A 110 0.97 -11.38 -1.19
N ARG A 111 1.36 -12.62 -1.48
CA ARG A 111 0.73 -13.43 -2.53
C ARG A 111 -0.76 -13.67 -2.26
N GLN A 112 -1.15 -14.04 -1.04
CA GLN A 112 -2.56 -14.28 -0.72
C GLN A 112 -3.39 -13.00 -0.77
N CYS A 113 -2.85 -11.86 -0.34
CA CYS A 113 -3.54 -10.58 -0.50
C CYS A 113 -3.82 -10.31 -1.99
N VAL A 114 -2.82 -10.46 -2.86
CA VAL A 114 -2.98 -10.26 -4.30
C VAL A 114 -3.99 -11.25 -4.92
N ILE A 115 -3.91 -12.54 -4.60
CA ILE A 115 -4.81 -13.57 -5.13
C ILE A 115 -6.26 -13.30 -4.74
N HIS A 116 -6.49 -12.82 -3.52
CA HIS A 116 -7.83 -12.58 -2.98
C HIS A 116 -8.32 -11.13 -3.20
N GLY A 117 -7.59 -10.30 -3.94
CA GLY A 117 -8.00 -8.92 -4.23
C GLY A 117 -8.02 -8.02 -3.00
N LYS A 118 -7.18 -8.29 -2.00
CA LYS A 118 -7.11 -7.56 -0.72
C LYS A 118 -5.87 -6.68 -0.65
N PRO A 119 -5.93 -5.48 -0.06
CA PRO A 119 -4.79 -4.59 0.04
C PRO A 119 -3.64 -5.24 0.83
N PHE A 120 -2.44 -5.17 0.24
CA PHE A 120 -1.18 -5.44 0.91
C PHE A 120 -0.35 -4.16 0.93
N ILE A 121 -0.23 -3.57 2.10
CA ILE A 121 0.36 -2.24 2.30
C ILE A 121 1.69 -2.41 3.01
N SER A 122 2.79 -1.96 2.40
CA SER A 122 4.14 -2.22 2.91
C SER A 122 4.94 -1.02 3.38
N THR A 123 4.42 0.19 3.18
CA THR A 123 5.11 1.45 3.52
C THR A 123 4.21 2.36 4.34
N VAL A 124 4.82 3.29 5.07
CA VAL A 124 4.08 4.32 5.84
C VAL A 124 3.30 5.24 4.91
N ALA A 125 3.87 5.62 3.77
CA ALA A 125 3.22 6.52 2.82
C ALA A 125 1.93 5.89 2.29
N THR A 126 2.00 4.64 1.80
CA THR A 126 0.82 3.91 1.32
C THR A 126 -0.18 3.62 2.45
N ALA A 127 0.27 3.39 3.68
CA ALA A 127 -0.64 3.18 4.81
C ALA A 127 -1.39 4.45 5.23
N ARG A 128 -0.75 5.62 5.14
CA ARG A 128 -1.42 6.92 5.34
C ARG A 128 -2.41 7.20 4.22
N ASP A 129 -1.95 7.06 2.97
CA ASP A 129 -2.76 7.26 1.76
C ASP A 129 -4.01 6.37 1.77
N TRP A 130 -3.84 5.08 2.07
CA TRP A 130 -4.96 4.14 2.14
C TRP A 130 -5.99 4.53 3.21
N VAL A 131 -5.57 4.89 4.43
CA VAL A 131 -6.53 5.35 5.46
C VAL A 131 -7.29 6.57 4.96
N GLU A 132 -6.62 7.53 4.33
CA GLU A 132 -7.28 8.73 3.82
C GLU A 132 -8.26 8.43 2.69
N VAL A 133 -7.88 7.57 1.74
CA VAL A 133 -8.78 7.11 0.67
C VAL A 133 -10.02 6.44 1.26
N GLU A 134 -9.87 5.53 2.21
CA GLU A 134 -11.02 4.89 2.88
C GLU A 134 -11.91 5.91 3.61
N ARG A 135 -11.31 6.94 4.26
CA ARG A 135 -12.07 8.03 4.91
C ARG A 135 -12.91 8.80 3.91
N VAL A 136 -12.31 9.23 2.80
CA VAL A 136 -13.01 9.97 1.74
C VAL A 136 -14.12 9.11 1.12
N HIS A 137 -13.88 7.82 0.88
CA HIS A 137 -14.91 6.89 0.40
C HIS A 137 -16.04 6.67 1.40
N ALA A 138 -15.78 6.78 2.70
CA ALA A 138 -16.80 6.78 3.75
C ALA A 138 -17.55 8.12 3.89
N GLY A 139 -17.25 9.12 3.06
CA GLY A 139 -17.88 10.44 3.08
C GLY A 139 -17.35 11.38 4.18
N LEU A 140 -16.21 11.04 4.79
CA LEU A 140 -15.54 11.91 5.75
C LEU A 140 -14.82 13.05 5.03
N ALA A 141 -14.62 14.17 5.73
CA ALA A 141 -13.86 15.30 5.21
C ALA A 141 -12.37 14.91 5.04
N ALA A 142 -11.79 15.36 3.92
CA ALA A 142 -10.39 15.11 3.61
C ALA A 142 -9.48 15.63 4.75
N ASP A 143 -8.48 14.84 5.16
CA ASP A 143 -7.51 15.23 6.17
C ASP A 143 -6.38 16.07 5.53
N PRO A 144 -6.23 17.35 5.91
CA PRO A 144 -5.11 18.18 5.43
C PRO A 144 -3.73 17.57 5.78
N GLY A 145 -3.68 16.72 6.80
CA GLY A 145 -2.51 15.94 7.17
C GLY A 145 -2.09 14.89 6.14
N ALA A 146 -2.87 14.64 5.09
CA ALA A 146 -2.55 13.77 3.97
C ALA A 146 -2.30 14.51 2.64
N ASP A 147 -2.44 15.84 2.60
CA ASP A 147 -2.29 16.66 1.38
C ASP A 147 -0.93 16.46 0.69
N ASP A 148 0.13 16.19 1.46
CA ASP A 148 1.47 15.91 0.95
C ASP A 148 1.52 14.67 0.04
N LEU A 149 0.63 13.70 0.27
CA LEU A 149 0.51 12.47 -0.52
C LEU A 149 -0.20 12.72 -1.86
N HIS A 150 -1.03 13.77 -1.94
CA HIS A 150 -1.83 14.12 -3.13
C HIS A 150 -1.30 15.34 -3.89
N ALA A 151 -0.09 15.79 -3.54
CA ALA A 151 0.65 16.86 -4.20
C ALA A 151 1.22 16.41 -5.58
N PHE A 152 0.35 15.92 -6.48
CA PHE A 152 0.74 15.34 -7.77
C PHE A 152 1.68 16.24 -8.62
N PRO A 153 1.50 17.57 -8.68
CA PRO A 153 2.39 18.45 -9.44
C PRO A 153 3.84 18.53 -8.91
N GLN A 154 4.14 17.91 -7.77
CA GLN A 154 5.47 17.78 -7.20
C GLN A 154 6.04 16.35 -7.29
N GLN A 155 5.25 15.39 -7.81
CA GLN A 155 5.56 13.98 -7.78
C GLN A 155 5.88 13.39 -9.17
N THR A 156 6.57 12.25 -9.15
CA THR A 156 6.85 11.43 -10.33
C THR A 156 6.03 10.15 -10.25
N LEU A 157 5.25 9.87 -11.29
CA LEU A 157 4.48 8.64 -11.43
C LEU A 157 5.19 7.65 -12.35
N ALA A 158 5.40 6.43 -11.89
CA ALA A 158 5.90 5.34 -12.73
C ALA A 158 4.74 4.44 -13.23
N LEU A 159 4.66 4.27 -14.55
CA LEU A 159 3.65 3.44 -15.24
C LEU A 159 4.36 2.21 -15.84
N ILE A 160 4.27 1.09 -15.14
CA ILE A 160 5.01 -0.14 -15.47
C ILE A 160 4.04 -1.29 -15.68
N ALA A 161 4.15 -1.97 -16.82
CA ALA A 161 3.35 -3.14 -17.15
C ALA A 161 4.20 -4.20 -17.88
N HIS A 162 4.10 -5.45 -17.44
CA HIS A 162 4.58 -6.59 -18.22
C HIS A 162 3.65 -6.84 -19.41
N ASP A 163 4.07 -7.67 -20.36
CA ASP A 163 3.41 -7.79 -21.68
C ASP A 163 1.91 -8.09 -21.61
N ALA A 164 1.51 -9.06 -20.77
CA ALA A 164 0.11 -9.41 -20.60
C ALA A 164 -0.75 -8.31 -19.93
N MET A 165 -0.15 -7.36 -19.20
CA MET A 165 -0.88 -6.28 -18.50
C MET A 165 -0.87 -4.95 -19.26
N LYS A 166 -0.17 -4.85 -20.40
CA LYS A 166 -0.15 -3.61 -21.20
C LYS A 166 -1.54 -3.17 -21.68
N PRO A 167 -2.45 -4.07 -22.13
CA PRO A 167 -3.79 -3.64 -22.51
C PRO A 167 -4.57 -3.03 -21.33
N ALA A 168 -4.48 -3.64 -20.15
CA ALA A 168 -5.12 -3.11 -18.94
C ALA A 168 -4.51 -1.77 -18.49
N MET A 169 -3.18 -1.63 -18.57
CA MET A 169 -2.49 -0.37 -18.30
C MET A 169 -2.94 0.76 -19.23
N LEU A 170 -3.14 0.48 -20.53
CA LEU A 170 -3.62 1.48 -21.49
C LEU A 170 -5.06 1.87 -21.22
N ALA A 171 -5.94 0.92 -20.92
CA ALA A 171 -7.33 1.21 -20.56
C ALA A 171 -7.40 2.09 -19.29
N PHE A 172 -6.63 1.75 -18.27
CA PHE A 172 -6.51 2.55 -17.04
C PHE A 172 -5.98 3.97 -17.33
N ALA A 173 -4.95 4.09 -18.17
CA ALA A 173 -4.37 5.38 -18.51
C ALA A 173 -5.31 6.26 -19.33
N ASP A 174 -6.12 5.65 -20.19
CA ASP A 174 -7.14 6.35 -21.00
C ASP A 174 -8.26 6.88 -20.10
N GLU A 175 -8.81 6.02 -19.23
CA GLU A 175 -9.88 6.36 -18.30
C GLU A 175 -9.48 7.48 -17.34
N HIS A 176 -8.23 7.48 -16.85
CA HIS A 176 -7.75 8.43 -15.85
C HIS A 176 -6.78 9.46 -16.41
N PHE A 177 -6.78 9.70 -17.73
CA PHE A 177 -5.79 10.53 -18.41
C PHE A 177 -5.56 11.90 -17.76
N ASP A 178 -6.64 12.59 -17.40
CA ASP A 178 -6.57 13.94 -16.82
C ASP A 178 -5.93 13.93 -15.43
N LEU A 179 -6.26 12.94 -14.61
CA LEU A 179 -5.65 12.76 -13.28
C LEU A 179 -4.16 12.46 -13.40
N LEU A 180 -3.80 11.49 -14.25
CA LEU A 180 -2.41 11.08 -14.45
C LEU A 180 -1.56 12.23 -15.05
N SER A 181 -2.18 13.10 -15.84
CA SER A 181 -1.53 14.28 -16.42
C SER A 181 -1.18 15.35 -15.38
N ARG A 182 -1.79 15.32 -14.18
CA ARG A 182 -1.45 16.26 -13.08
C ARG A 182 -0.08 16.01 -12.46
N PHE A 183 0.50 14.83 -12.66
CA PHE A 183 1.83 14.53 -12.14
C PHE A 183 2.90 15.38 -12.84
N ARG A 184 3.94 15.81 -12.11
CA ARG A 184 5.04 16.59 -12.68
C ARG A 184 5.76 15.81 -13.77
N HIS A 185 6.07 14.57 -13.45
CA HIS A 185 6.79 13.64 -14.31
C HIS A 185 6.02 12.33 -14.37
N ARG A 186 5.96 11.74 -15.56
CA ARG A 186 5.51 10.36 -15.75
C ARG A 186 6.64 9.59 -16.40
N VAL A 187 6.94 8.41 -15.89
CA VAL A 187 8.02 7.55 -16.40
C VAL A 187 7.47 6.16 -16.71
N GLY A 188 7.98 5.51 -17.75
CA GLY A 188 7.52 4.20 -18.17
C GLY A 188 8.60 3.43 -18.91
N THR A 189 8.56 2.11 -18.85
CA THR A 189 9.61 1.26 -19.43
C THR A 189 9.31 0.88 -20.89
N GLY A 190 10.36 0.85 -21.71
CA GLY A 190 10.40 0.27 -23.05
C GLY A 190 9.16 0.50 -23.92
N THR A 191 8.42 -0.59 -24.16
CA THR A 191 7.21 -0.63 -25.00
C THR A 191 5.95 -0.15 -24.28
N THR A 192 5.91 -0.19 -22.94
CA THR A 192 4.79 0.36 -22.16
C THR A 192 4.76 1.88 -22.31
N GLY A 193 5.90 2.55 -22.10
CA GLY A 193 6.01 4.00 -22.29
C GLY A 193 5.72 4.44 -23.72
N GLN A 194 6.13 3.66 -24.72
CA GLN A 194 5.80 3.95 -26.12
C GLN A 194 4.29 3.99 -26.37
N ARG A 195 3.57 2.93 -25.97
CA ARG A 195 2.12 2.85 -26.18
C ARG A 195 1.35 3.91 -25.40
N LEU A 196 1.86 4.30 -24.23
CA LEU A 196 1.28 5.41 -23.45
C LEU A 196 1.44 6.77 -24.16
N ASN A 197 2.57 7.01 -24.84
CA ASN A 197 2.74 8.23 -25.65
C ASN A 197 1.84 8.23 -26.88
N GLU A 198 1.70 7.08 -27.57
CA GLU A 198 0.76 6.92 -28.69
C GLU A 198 -0.69 7.20 -28.25
N LEU A 199 -1.11 6.69 -27.09
CA LEU A 199 -2.40 7.00 -26.46
C LEU A 199 -2.53 8.50 -26.13
N ALA A 200 -1.51 9.10 -25.53
CA ALA A 200 -1.58 10.52 -25.17
C ALA A 200 -1.76 11.42 -26.40
N TRP A 201 -1.08 11.12 -27.51
CA TRP A 201 -1.25 11.87 -28.76
C TRP A 201 -2.66 11.72 -29.32
N SER A 202 -3.30 10.54 -29.22
CA SER A 202 -4.70 10.38 -29.65
C SER A 202 -5.69 11.13 -28.75
N ARG A 203 -5.30 11.43 -27.50
CA ARG A 203 -6.06 12.25 -26.53
C ARG A 203 -5.80 13.76 -26.67
N GLY A 204 -5.02 14.18 -27.67
CA GLY A 204 -4.73 15.60 -27.93
C GLY A 204 -3.49 16.13 -27.24
N TRP A 205 -2.65 15.28 -26.64
CA TRP A 205 -1.31 15.68 -26.21
C TRP A 205 -0.47 16.10 -27.41
N PRO A 206 0.38 17.15 -27.32
CA PRO A 206 1.15 17.63 -28.46
C PRO A 206 1.96 16.52 -29.13
N GLN A 207 1.72 16.33 -30.43
CA GLN A 207 2.39 15.29 -31.20
C GLN A 207 3.91 15.52 -31.19
N GLY A 208 4.67 14.47 -30.92
CA GLY A 208 6.14 14.53 -30.81
C GLY A 208 6.66 15.00 -29.44
N GLN A 209 5.79 15.34 -28.49
CA GLN A 209 6.17 15.49 -27.08
C GLN A 209 5.80 14.23 -26.31
N ASP A 210 6.74 13.72 -25.53
CA ASP A 210 6.50 12.55 -24.67
C ASP A 210 5.61 12.96 -23.49
N TRP A 211 4.45 12.31 -23.36
CA TRP A 211 3.64 12.40 -22.15
C TRP A 211 4.31 11.64 -20.99
N VAL A 212 4.91 10.50 -21.31
CA VAL A 212 5.67 9.61 -20.42
C VAL A 212 7.11 9.53 -20.91
N GLN A 213 8.06 9.87 -20.04
CA GLN A 213 9.48 9.66 -20.30
C GLN A 213 9.78 8.16 -20.34
N ARG A 214 10.38 7.73 -21.44
CA ARG A 214 10.69 6.32 -21.67
C ARG A 214 12.06 5.95 -21.11
N TYR A 215 12.08 4.93 -20.26
CA TYR A 215 13.28 4.23 -19.84
C TYR A 215 13.47 2.95 -20.65
N GLN A 216 14.60 2.27 -20.47
CA GLN A 216 14.86 1.00 -21.12
C GLN A 216 13.83 -0.06 -20.68
N SER A 217 13.72 -1.15 -21.43
CA SER A 217 12.88 -2.27 -20.99
C SER A 217 13.51 -2.93 -19.76
N GLY A 218 12.69 -3.54 -18.89
CA GLY A 218 13.17 -4.19 -17.67
C GLY A 218 14.39 -5.13 -17.87
N PRO A 219 14.41 -5.99 -18.91
CA PRO A 219 15.56 -6.86 -19.20
C PRO A 219 16.88 -6.12 -19.49
N MET A 220 16.81 -4.83 -19.82
CA MET A 220 17.97 -4.00 -20.17
C MET A 220 18.41 -3.07 -19.02
N GLY A 221 17.77 -3.15 -17.85
CA GLY A 221 18.11 -2.32 -16.68
C GLY A 221 17.32 -1.02 -16.58
N GLY A 222 16.11 -0.99 -17.15
CA GLY A 222 15.19 0.15 -17.08
C GLY A 222 14.75 0.54 -15.67
#